data_AF-A0A2N9MZ92-F1
#
_entry.id   AF-A0A2N9MZ92-F1
#
_cell.length_a   1.000
_cell.length_b   1.000
_cell.length_c   1.000
_cell.angle_alpha   90.00
_cell.angle_beta   90.00
_cell.angle_gamma   90.00
#
_symmetry.space_group_name_H-M   'P 1'
#
loop_
_entity.id
_entity.type
_entity.pdbx_description
1 polymer ?
#
loop_
_entity_poly.entity_id
_entity_poly.type
_entity_poly.pdbx_seq_one_letter_code
_entity_poly.pdbx_strand_id
1 'polypeptide(L)'
;MQTKKIESLLLSVPQMDDDHTALITQEDEFSTAVAADAPRAELFVRLTQLIEAFRYHFDCEESMMRSNRFKSWKRHAQEHLTLIEQMSWLRDDLAAGTVNQCGAMVLCMRDWTEQHIIGADKRFACYLHEGPVANGIFSIVG
;
A
#
# COMPACT_ATOMS: atom_id res chain seq x y z
N MET A 1 6.44 18.98 -7.12
CA MET A 1 6.25 18.69 -5.67
C MET A 1 5.97 17.21 -5.39
N GLN A 2 5.36 16.48 -6.33
CA GLN A 2 5.19 15.00 -6.32
C GLN A 2 6.50 14.21 -6.28
N THR A 3 7.48 14.55 -7.13
CA THR A 3 8.73 13.78 -7.28
C THR A 3 9.53 13.67 -5.97
N LYS A 4 9.60 14.77 -5.20
CA LYS A 4 10.30 14.81 -3.91
C LYS A 4 9.64 13.95 -2.82
N LYS A 5 8.36 13.63 -3.01
CA LYS A 5 7.58 12.79 -2.10
C LYS A 5 7.83 11.30 -2.37
N ILE A 6 7.87 10.90 -3.63
CA ILE A 6 8.19 9.53 -4.04
C ILE A 6 9.58 9.12 -3.57
N GLU A 7 10.60 9.98 -3.73
CA GLU A 7 11.96 9.70 -3.26
C GLU A 7 12.04 9.39 -1.75
N SER A 8 11.18 10.00 -0.94
CA SER A 8 11.14 9.77 0.52
C SER A 8 10.44 8.48 0.94
N LEU A 9 9.79 7.80 -0.01
CA LEU A 9 9.04 6.57 0.17
C LEU A 9 9.77 5.34 -0.41
N LEU A 10 10.93 5.53 -1.01
CA LEU A 10 11.79 4.45 -1.46
C LEU A 10 12.45 3.75 -0.26
N LEU A 11 12.38 2.43 -0.25
CA LEU A 11 12.83 1.54 0.82
C LEU A 11 14.09 0.75 0.42
N SER A 12 14.61 0.97 -0.78
CA SER A 12 15.76 0.25 -1.35
C SER A 12 15.47 -1.24 -1.53
N VAL A 13 14.20 -1.58 -1.74
CA VAL A 13 13.74 -2.94 -2.08
C VAL A 13 13.12 -2.83 -3.47
N PRO A 14 13.85 -3.18 -4.56
CA PRO A 14 13.49 -2.79 -5.91
C PRO A 14 12.04 -3.11 -6.31
N GLN A 15 11.57 -4.32 -5.99
CA GLN A 15 10.19 -4.72 -6.30
C GLN A 15 9.15 -3.86 -5.55
N MET A 16 9.37 -3.55 -4.27
CA MET A 16 8.44 -2.71 -3.50
C MET A 16 8.49 -1.25 -3.97
N ASP A 17 9.67 -0.75 -4.29
CA ASP A 17 9.87 0.62 -4.77
C ASP A 17 9.16 0.87 -6.11
N ASP A 18 9.25 -0.10 -7.02
CA ASP A 18 8.55 -0.08 -8.31
C ASP A 18 7.02 -0.11 -8.10
N ASP A 19 6.53 -1.04 -7.27
CA ASP A 19 5.10 -1.18 -6.98
C ASP A 19 4.53 0.08 -6.29
N HIS A 20 5.20 0.61 -5.25
CA HIS A 20 4.77 1.82 -4.54
C HIS A 20 4.70 3.03 -5.49
N THR A 21 5.68 3.17 -6.37
CA THR A 21 5.69 4.27 -7.35
C THR A 21 4.49 4.18 -8.30
N ALA A 22 4.16 2.96 -8.75
CA ALA A 22 3.00 2.71 -9.60
C ALA A 22 1.68 3.00 -8.85
N LEU A 23 1.53 2.50 -7.62
CA LEU A 23 0.35 2.72 -6.78
C LEU A 23 0.11 4.20 -6.50
N ILE A 24 1.13 4.94 -6.08
CA ILE A 24 1.02 6.39 -5.80
C ILE A 24 0.61 7.15 -7.07
N THR A 25 1.16 6.77 -8.23
CA THR A 25 0.79 7.39 -9.51
C THR A 25 -0.69 7.14 -9.81
N GLN A 26 -1.16 5.91 -9.66
CA GLN A 26 -2.55 5.55 -9.93
C GLN A 26 -3.53 6.15 -8.90
N GLU A 27 -3.13 6.30 -7.64
CA GLU A 27 -3.86 7.06 -6.63
C GLU A 27 -4.01 8.54 -7.01
N ASP A 28 -2.92 9.18 -7.46
CA ASP A 28 -2.94 10.58 -7.88
C ASP A 28 -3.80 10.77 -9.15
N GLU A 29 -3.82 9.80 -10.08
CA GLU A 29 -4.73 9.79 -11.23
C GLU A 29 -6.21 9.66 -10.80
N PHE A 30 -6.51 8.75 -9.88
CA PHE A 30 -7.85 8.60 -9.32
C PHE A 30 -8.30 9.87 -8.60
N SER A 31 -7.42 10.45 -7.78
CA SER A 31 -7.64 11.73 -7.09
C SER A 31 -7.96 12.86 -8.06
N THR A 32 -7.21 12.94 -9.17
CA THR A 32 -7.44 13.94 -10.23
C THR A 32 -8.80 13.75 -10.89
N ALA A 33 -9.21 12.51 -11.18
CA ALA A 33 -10.53 12.22 -11.75
C ALA A 33 -11.66 12.61 -10.79
N VAL A 34 -11.50 12.35 -9.49
CA VAL A 34 -12.46 12.78 -8.45
C VAL A 34 -12.54 14.30 -8.38
N ALA A 35 -11.41 15.01 -8.39
CA ALA A 35 -11.37 16.47 -8.35
C ALA A 35 -11.98 17.12 -9.62
N ALA A 36 -11.94 16.42 -10.75
CA ALA A 36 -12.55 16.83 -12.01
C ALA A 36 -14.05 16.48 -12.13
N ASP A 37 -14.67 15.95 -11.07
CA ASP A 37 -16.06 15.48 -11.07
C ASP A 37 -16.35 14.48 -12.21
N ALA A 38 -15.39 13.56 -12.44
CA ALA A 38 -15.51 12.57 -13.50
C ALA A 38 -16.76 11.69 -13.31
N PRO A 39 -17.35 11.16 -14.40
CA PRO A 39 -18.55 10.33 -14.31
C PRO A 39 -18.34 9.11 -13.41
N ARG A 40 -19.37 8.74 -12.63
CA ARG A 40 -19.32 7.58 -11.71
C ARG A 40 -18.80 6.29 -12.34
N ALA A 41 -19.16 6.02 -13.60
CA ALA A 41 -18.68 4.83 -14.32
C ALA A 41 -17.16 4.85 -14.54
N GLU A 42 -16.58 6.03 -14.80
CA GLU A 42 -15.13 6.19 -14.91
C GLU A 42 -14.45 5.99 -13.55
N LEU A 43 -14.98 6.64 -12.50
CA LEU A 43 -14.46 6.48 -11.13
C LEU A 43 -14.50 5.02 -10.66
N PHE A 44 -15.58 4.30 -10.97
CA PHE A 44 -15.73 2.88 -10.67
C PHE A 44 -14.63 2.05 -11.33
N VAL A 45 -14.37 2.26 -12.63
CA VAL A 45 -13.33 1.52 -13.36
C VAL A 45 -11.94 1.81 -12.79
N ARG A 46 -11.61 3.08 -12.58
CA ARG A 46 -10.31 3.49 -12.02
C ARG A 46 -10.09 2.92 -10.63
N LEU A 47 -11.09 2.99 -9.75
CA LEU A 47 -11.00 2.43 -8.40
C LEU A 47 -10.89 0.91 -8.41
N THR A 48 -11.59 0.23 -9.33
CA THR A 48 -11.46 -1.23 -9.50
C THR A 48 -10.04 -1.62 -9.88
N GLN A 49 -9.46 -0.94 -10.86
CA GLN A 49 -8.07 -1.16 -11.28
C GLN A 49 -7.08 -0.85 -10.14
N LEU A 50 -7.36 0.16 -9.33
CA LEU A 50 -6.50 0.53 -8.20
C LEU A 50 -6.55 -0.54 -7.10
N ILE A 51 -7.74 -1.07 -6.79
CA ILE A 51 -7.91 -2.21 -5.88
C ILE A 51 -7.12 -3.44 -6.36
N GLU A 52 -7.17 -3.73 -7.66
CA GLU A 52 -6.42 -4.85 -8.25
C GLU A 52 -4.91 -4.66 -8.13
N ALA A 53 -4.41 -3.44 -8.38
CA ALA A 53 -3.00 -3.10 -8.22
C ALA A 53 -2.53 -3.27 -6.76
N PHE A 54 -3.31 -2.77 -5.79
CA PHE A 54 -3.00 -2.95 -4.36
C PHE A 54 -3.00 -4.42 -3.96
N ARG A 55 -3.98 -5.21 -4.41
CA ARG A 55 -4.02 -6.66 -4.12
C ARG A 55 -2.78 -7.38 -4.64
N TYR A 56 -2.37 -7.09 -5.88
CA TYR A 56 -1.17 -7.69 -6.46
C TYR A 56 0.08 -7.35 -5.62
N HIS A 57 0.26 -6.07 -5.29
CA HIS A 57 1.37 -5.62 -4.46
C HIS A 57 1.37 -6.32 -3.08
N PHE A 58 0.23 -6.33 -2.38
CA PHE A 58 0.09 -6.98 -1.08
C PHE A 58 0.35 -8.49 -1.14
N ASP A 59 -0.12 -9.19 -2.17
CA ASP A 59 0.16 -10.61 -2.36
C ASP A 59 1.67 -10.88 -2.54
N CYS A 60 2.36 -10.03 -3.31
CA CYS A 60 3.79 -10.09 -3.48
C CYS A 60 4.52 -9.84 -2.16
N GLU A 61 4.18 -8.78 -1.44
CA GLU A 61 4.84 -8.40 -0.20
C GLU A 61 4.60 -9.44 0.91
N GLU A 62 3.37 -9.92 1.08
CA GLU A 62 3.03 -10.98 2.03
C GLU A 62 3.75 -12.29 1.71
N SER A 63 3.95 -12.60 0.43
CA SER A 63 4.76 -13.74 0.00
C SER A 63 6.24 -13.56 0.37
N MET A 64 6.79 -12.35 0.19
CA MET A 64 8.14 -12.01 0.63
C MET A 64 8.28 -12.10 2.16
N MET A 65 7.33 -11.55 2.92
CA MET A 65 7.32 -11.58 4.38
C MET A 65 7.31 -13.02 4.92
N ARG A 66 6.44 -13.88 4.36
CA ARG A 66 6.33 -15.29 4.76
C ARG A 66 7.60 -16.06 4.43
N SER A 67 8.14 -15.89 3.23
CA SER A 67 9.37 -16.58 2.78
C SER A 67 10.58 -16.20 3.62
N ASN A 68 10.67 -14.94 4.06
CA ASN A 68 11.74 -14.45 4.92
C ASN A 68 11.45 -14.62 6.43
N ARG A 69 10.34 -15.27 6.81
CA ARG A 69 9.94 -15.52 8.22
C ARG A 69 9.78 -14.25 9.06
N PHE A 70 9.33 -13.16 8.45
CA PHE A 70 9.08 -11.92 9.16
C PHE A 70 7.96 -12.09 10.19
N LYS A 71 8.26 -11.94 11.48
CA LYS A 71 7.34 -12.32 12.57
C LYS A 71 6.02 -11.53 12.58
N SER A 72 6.06 -10.29 12.11
CA SER A 72 4.90 -9.38 12.13
C SER A 72 4.00 -9.49 10.89
N TRP A 73 4.24 -10.46 10.01
CA TRP A 73 3.52 -10.56 8.72
C TRP A 73 1.99 -10.59 8.87
N LYS A 74 1.45 -11.27 9.90
CA LYS A 74 -0.01 -11.34 10.12
C LYS A 74 -0.63 -10.00 10.42
N ARG A 75 0.07 -9.17 11.20
CA ARG A 75 -0.40 -7.81 11.51
C ARG A 75 -0.36 -6.96 10.25
N HIS A 76 0.71 -7.09 9.46
CA HIS A 76 0.86 -6.37 8.20
C HIS A 76 -0.31 -6.71 7.23
N ALA A 77 -0.56 -8.00 6.99
CA ALA A 77 -1.66 -8.46 6.16
C ALA A 77 -3.06 -7.99 6.64
N GLN A 78 -3.24 -7.77 7.94
CA GLN A 78 -4.50 -7.21 8.46
C GLN A 78 -4.67 -5.73 8.11
N GLU A 79 -3.57 -4.97 8.09
CA GLU A 79 -3.58 -3.58 7.62
C GLU A 79 -3.95 -3.53 6.13
N HIS A 80 -3.37 -4.42 5.30
CA HIS A 80 -3.74 -4.58 3.88
C HIS A 80 -5.22 -4.90 3.67
N LEU A 81 -5.73 -5.92 4.38
CA LEU A 81 -7.13 -6.35 4.26
C LEU A 81 -8.08 -5.19 4.57
N THR A 82 -7.77 -4.40 5.60
CA THR A 82 -8.58 -3.26 6.02
C THR A 82 -8.68 -2.21 4.92
N LEU A 83 -7.56 -1.88 4.24
CA LEU A 83 -7.59 -0.95 3.12
C LEU A 83 -8.43 -1.49 1.96
N ILE A 84 -8.23 -2.74 1.57
CA ILE A 84 -8.98 -3.36 0.46
C ILE A 84 -10.48 -3.37 0.73
N GLU A 85 -10.90 -3.63 1.96
CA GLU A 85 -12.32 -3.56 2.37
C GLU A 85 -12.88 -2.15 2.22
N GLN A 86 -12.17 -1.13 2.72
CA GLN A 86 -12.58 0.28 2.60
C GLN A 86 -12.70 0.74 1.14
N MET A 87 -11.72 0.39 0.31
CA MET A 87 -11.75 0.71 -1.12
C MET A 87 -12.89 -0.02 -1.83
N SER A 88 -13.14 -1.29 -1.49
CA SER A 88 -14.22 -2.08 -2.09
C SER A 88 -15.59 -1.51 -1.73
N TRP A 89 -15.77 -1.05 -0.49
CA TRP A 89 -17.01 -0.39 -0.06
C TRP A 89 -17.27 0.89 -0.87
N LEU A 90 -16.25 1.73 -1.07
CA LEU A 90 -16.37 2.93 -1.91
C LEU A 90 -16.75 2.56 -3.35
N ARG A 91 -16.13 1.53 -3.92
CA ARG A 91 -16.42 1.07 -5.28
C ARG A 91 -17.88 0.62 -5.40
N ASP A 92 -18.37 -0.13 -4.41
CA ASP A 92 -19.73 -0.66 -4.42
C ASP A 92 -20.75 0.48 -4.22
N ASP A 93 -20.43 1.48 -3.40
CA ASP A 93 -21.22 2.71 -3.25
C ASP A 93 -21.29 3.55 -4.54
N LEU A 94 -20.17 3.66 -5.27
CA LEU A 94 -20.14 4.31 -6.58
C LEU A 94 -21.09 3.61 -7.57
N ALA A 95 -21.11 2.27 -7.56
CA ALA A 95 -22.00 1.48 -8.39
C ALA A 95 -23.48 1.66 -8.01
N ALA A 96 -23.77 1.71 -6.70
CA ALA A 96 -25.13 1.93 -6.19
C ALA A 96 -25.63 3.37 -6.36
N GLY A 97 -24.72 4.34 -6.54
CA GLY A 97 -25.06 5.76 -6.58
C GLY A 97 -25.43 6.34 -5.22
N THR A 98 -25.01 5.69 -4.14
CA THR A 98 -25.25 6.09 -2.75
C THR A 98 -24.27 7.17 -2.30
N VAL A 99 -23.13 7.33 -2.99
CA VAL A 99 -22.11 8.33 -2.70
C VAL A 99 -21.96 9.31 -3.86
N ASN A 100 -22.08 10.60 -3.54
CA ASN A 100 -21.83 11.71 -4.46
C ASN A 100 -20.45 12.36 -4.26
N GLN A 101 -19.69 11.99 -3.22
CA GLN A 101 -18.40 12.64 -2.91
C GLN A 101 -17.33 11.62 -2.50
N CYS A 102 -16.32 11.45 -3.36
CA CYS A 102 -15.17 10.58 -3.09
C CYS A 102 -14.00 11.31 -2.42
N GLY A 103 -14.04 12.65 -2.32
CA GLY A 103 -12.89 13.46 -1.93
C GLY A 103 -12.31 13.14 -0.55
N ALA A 104 -13.15 12.91 0.47
CA ALA A 104 -12.67 12.53 1.79
C ALA A 104 -11.95 11.17 1.79
N MET A 105 -12.49 10.19 1.05
CA MET A 105 -11.88 8.87 0.96
C MET A 105 -10.55 8.90 0.21
N VAL A 106 -10.44 9.67 -0.88
CA VAL A 106 -9.17 9.86 -1.61
C VAL A 106 -8.08 10.40 -0.68
N LEU A 107 -8.41 11.36 0.18
CA LEU A 107 -7.45 11.89 1.16
C LEU A 107 -7.06 10.84 2.20
N CYS A 108 -8.03 10.06 2.69
CA CYS A 108 -7.76 8.96 3.63
C CYS A 108 -6.89 7.85 3.02
N MET A 109 -7.14 7.45 1.77
CA MET A 109 -6.35 6.45 1.06
C MET A 109 -4.90 6.90 0.92
N ARG A 110 -4.70 8.13 0.45
CA ARG A 110 -3.37 8.71 0.30
C ARG A 110 -2.61 8.77 1.63
N ASP A 111 -3.25 9.26 2.69
CA ASP A 111 -2.62 9.31 4.01
C ASP A 111 -2.29 7.91 4.51
N TRP A 112 -3.22 6.96 4.34
CA TRP A 112 -2.98 5.56 4.70
C TRP A 112 -1.77 4.99 3.96
N THR A 113 -1.70 5.13 2.64
CA THR A 113 -0.60 4.59 1.80
C THR A 113 0.74 5.16 2.24
N GLU A 114 0.81 6.46 2.49
CA GLU A 114 2.04 7.11 2.96
C GLU A 114 2.46 6.64 4.36
N GLN A 115 1.52 6.57 5.31
CA GLN A 115 1.80 6.11 6.67
C GLN A 115 2.19 4.64 6.72
N HIS A 116 1.60 3.83 5.84
CA HIS A 116 1.90 2.42 5.72
C HIS A 116 3.33 2.20 5.22
N ILE A 117 3.71 2.87 4.13
CA ILE A 117 5.06 2.79 3.55
C ILE A 117 6.14 3.20 4.56
N ILE A 118 5.99 4.36 5.20
CA ILE A 118 6.99 4.83 6.18
C ILE A 118 6.97 4.04 7.50
N GLY A 119 5.93 3.23 7.71
CA GLY A 119 5.65 2.49 8.92
C GLY A 119 5.91 1.00 8.77
N ALA A 120 4.92 0.25 8.26
CA ALA A 120 4.94 -1.21 8.17
C ALA A 120 5.97 -1.71 7.16
N ASP A 121 5.92 -1.19 5.94
CA ASP A 121 6.77 -1.60 4.83
C ASP A 121 8.23 -1.27 5.14
N LYS A 122 8.50 -0.06 5.68
CA LYS A 122 9.85 0.31 6.12
C LYS A 122 10.41 -0.63 7.18
N ARG A 123 9.61 -1.09 8.15
CA ARG A 123 10.05 -2.09 9.14
C ARG A 123 10.39 -3.42 8.47
N PHE A 124 9.61 -3.82 7.47
CA PHE A 124 9.90 -5.03 6.71
C PHE A 124 11.15 -4.88 5.85
N ALA A 125 11.33 -3.76 5.14
CA ALA A 125 12.53 -3.45 4.38
C ALA A 125 13.80 -3.46 5.25
N CYS A 126 13.76 -2.83 6.44
CA CYS A 126 14.86 -2.92 7.41
C CYS A 126 15.20 -4.38 7.76
N TYR A 127 14.19 -5.22 7.99
CA TYR A 127 14.39 -6.65 8.25
C TYR A 127 15.04 -7.39 7.07
N LEU A 128 14.67 -7.05 5.83
CA LEU A 128 15.31 -7.63 4.64
C LEU A 128 16.78 -7.22 4.52
N HIS A 129 17.13 -5.98 4.88
CA HIS A 129 18.49 -5.46 4.82
C HIS A 129 19.39 -6.00 5.94
N GLU A 130 18.86 -6.13 7.15
CA GLU A 130 19.59 -6.65 8.32
C GLU A 130 19.68 -8.19 8.32
N GLY A 131 18.81 -8.85 7.54
CA GLY A 131 18.61 -10.29 7.54
C GLY A 131 17.81 -10.77 8.76
N PRO A 132 17.35 -12.05 8.75
CA PRO A 132 16.79 -12.65 9.95
C PRO A 132 17.87 -12.61 11.04
N VAL A 133 17.65 -11.87 12.13
CA VAL A 133 18.59 -11.89 13.27
C VAL A 133 18.78 -13.34 13.68
N ALA A 134 19.91 -13.91 13.30
CA ALA A 134 20.39 -15.17 13.82
C ALA A 134 20.76 -14.89 15.26
N ASN A 135 19.81 -15.07 16.17
CA ASN A 135 20.11 -15.22 17.58
C ASN A 135 20.88 -16.54 17.75
N GLY A 136 22.18 -16.47 17.51
CA GLY A 136 23.18 -17.50 17.71
C GLY A 136 24.52 -16.91 17.26
N ILE A 137 25.56 -16.77 18.06
CA ILE A 137 25.88 -17.34 19.36
C ILE A 137 26.83 -16.32 20.01
N PHE A 138 26.46 -15.69 21.13
CA PHE A 138 27.47 -15.11 22.02
C PHE A 138 27.97 -16.27 22.90
N SER A 139 28.97 -17.00 22.41
CA SER A 139 29.85 -17.78 23.28
C SER A 139 30.97 -16.84 23.71
N ILE A 140 30.74 -16.19 24.85
CA ILE A 140 31.79 -15.50 25.59
C ILE A 140 32.42 -16.55 26.52
N VAL A 141 33.74 -16.72 26.36
CA VAL A 141 34.76 -17.32 27.25
C VAL A 141 34.71 -18.81 27.61
N GLY A 142 35.88 -19.43 27.51
CA GLY A 142 36.28 -20.71 28.07
C GLY A 142 37.60 -21.16 27.47
#